data_AF-A0A2A2D3X4-F1
#
_entry.id   AF-A0A2A2D3X4-F1
#
_cell.length_a   1.000
_cell.length_b   1.000
_cell.length_c   1.000
_cell.angle_alpha   90.00
_cell.angle_beta   90.00
_cell.angle_gamma   90.00
#
_symmetry.space_group_name_H-M   'P 1'
#
loop_
_entity.id
_entity.type
_entity.pdbx_description
1 polymer ?
#
loop_
_entity_poly.entity_id
_entity_poly.type
_entity_poly.pdbx_seq_one_letter_code
_entity_poly.pdbx_strand_id
1 'polypeptide(L)'
;MNDLPPDLPRLTVLETYLDLQLRAVRRSIAELQHPPVSPAAEAWTLERIRTDPQRPLGRLHRSTCHLSSGPTLNRMEARLALREPGIEPCTGCLPEEGLRE
;
A
#
# COMPACT_ATOMS: atom_id res chain seq x y z
N MET A 1 -21.56 -15.03 -32.67
CA MET A 1 -22.22 -16.32 -32.95
C MET A 1 -22.10 -17.16 -31.69
N ASN A 2 -23.16 -17.85 -31.30
CA ASN A 2 -23.16 -18.64 -30.08
C ASN A 2 -22.63 -20.05 -30.40
N ASP A 3 -21.32 -20.25 -30.30
CA ASP A 3 -20.65 -21.55 -30.53
C ASP A 3 -20.81 -22.50 -29.32
N LEU A 4 -22.03 -22.57 -28.78
CA LEU A 4 -22.33 -23.48 -27.69
C LEU A 4 -22.77 -24.84 -28.24
N PRO A 5 -22.32 -25.95 -27.63
CA PRO A 5 -22.78 -27.28 -28.02
C PRO A 5 -24.29 -27.43 -27.77
N PRO A 6 -24.99 -28.24 -28.58
CA PRO A 6 -26.45 -28.37 -28.50
C PRO A 6 -26.91 -29.28 -27.36
N ASP A 7 -26.02 -30.04 -26.71
CA ASP A 7 -26.39 -31.03 -25.70
C ASP A 7 -26.24 -30.52 -24.26
N LEU A 8 -27.25 -30.81 -23.44
CA LEU A 8 -27.35 -30.37 -22.05
C LEU A 8 -26.15 -30.81 -21.18
N PRO A 9 -25.65 -32.06 -21.26
CA PRO A 9 -24.51 -32.48 -20.44
C PRO A 9 -23.26 -31.63 -20.69
N ARG A 10 -22.92 -31.34 -21.96
CA ARG A 10 -21.78 -30.46 -22.27
C ARG A 10 -22.01 -29.02 -21.82
N LEU A 11 -23.23 -28.51 -21.95
CA LEU A 11 -23.58 -27.17 -21.48
C LEU A 11 -23.39 -27.03 -19.96
N THR A 12 -23.79 -28.02 -19.16
CA THR A 12 -23.60 -28.00 -17.70
C THR A 12 -22.12 -28.00 -17.29
N VAL A 13 -21.30 -28.77 -18.01
CA VAL A 13 -19.84 -28.76 -17.79
C VAL A 13 -19.25 -27.40 -18.16
N LEU A 14 -19.65 -26.83 -19.29
CA LEU A 14 -19.21 -25.51 -19.73
C LEU A 14 -19.65 -24.41 -18.76
N GLU A 15 -20.88 -24.44 -18.27
CA GLU A 15 -21.37 -23.49 -17.26
C GLU A 15 -20.49 -23.51 -16.01
N THR A 16 -20.20 -24.71 -15.48
CA THR A 16 -19.35 -24.85 -14.29
C THR A 16 -17.94 -24.33 -14.55
N TYR A 17 -17.36 -24.69 -15.71
CA TYR A 17 -16.03 -24.23 -16.09
C TYR A 17 -15.98 -22.70 -16.24
N LEU A 18 -16.95 -22.11 -16.94
CA LEU A 18 -17.01 -20.68 -17.17
C LEU A 18 -17.26 -19.90 -15.88
N ASP A 19 -18.06 -20.41 -14.95
CA ASP A 19 -18.25 -19.79 -13.62
C ASP A 19 -16.93 -19.75 -12.83
N LEU A 20 -16.16 -20.85 -12.83
CA LEU A 20 -14.84 -20.88 -12.20
C LEU A 20 -13.86 -19.89 -12.84
N GLN A 21 -13.82 -19.82 -14.19
CA GLN A 21 -12.99 -18.85 -14.90
C GLN A 21 -13.41 -17.42 -14.58
N LEU A 22 -14.72 -17.14 -14.56
CA LEU A 22 -15.25 -15.82 -14.25
C LEU A 22 -14.91 -15.40 -12.82
N ARG A 23 -14.99 -16.30 -11.84
CA ARG A 23 -14.55 -16.04 -10.47
C ARG A 23 -13.07 -15.71 -10.40
N ALA A 24 -12.22 -16.44 -11.12
CA ALA A 24 -10.78 -16.17 -11.15
C ALA A 24 -10.50 -14.77 -11.74
N VAL A 25 -11.12 -14.42 -12.86
CA VAL A 25 -10.98 -13.10 -13.49
C VAL A 25 -11.47 -11.99 -12.55
N ARG A 26 -12.64 -12.15 -11.92
CA ARG A 26 -13.17 -11.17 -10.96
C ARG A 26 -12.24 -10.97 -9.77
N ARG A 27 -11.63 -12.05 -9.26
CA ARG A 27 -10.62 -11.95 -8.21
C ARG A 27 -9.40 -11.14 -8.67
N SER A 28 -8.86 -11.41 -9.86
CA SER A 28 -7.73 -10.64 -10.39
C SER A 28 -8.09 -9.17 -10.61
N ILE A 29 -9.32 -8.88 -11.07
CA ILE A 29 -9.82 -7.50 -11.16
C ILE A 29 -9.83 -6.84 -9.78
N ALA A 30 -10.36 -7.52 -8.76
CA ALA A 30 -10.39 -6.98 -7.40
C ALA A 30 -8.99 -6.74 -6.82
N GLU A 31 -8.05 -7.67 -7.04
CA GLU A 31 -6.64 -7.54 -6.64
C GLU A 31 -5.96 -6.35 -7.34
N LEU A 32 -6.30 -6.04 -8.59
CA LEU A 32 -5.75 -4.90 -9.33
C LEU A 32 -6.46 -3.57 -9.02
N GLN A 33 -7.76 -3.59 -8.73
CA GLN A 33 -8.52 -2.42 -8.30
C GLN A 33 -8.17 -2.00 -6.88
N HIS A 34 -7.90 -2.97 -6.02
CA HIS A 34 -7.50 -2.78 -4.64
C HIS A 34 -6.19 -3.54 -4.41
N PRO A 35 -5.06 -3.02 -4.92
CA PRO A 35 -3.77 -3.63 -4.64
C PRO A 35 -3.64 -3.74 -3.13
N PRO A 36 -3.25 -4.92 -2.60
CA PRO A 36 -2.99 -5.04 -1.17
C PRO A 36 -2.01 -3.94 -0.81
N VAL A 37 -2.40 -3.06 0.11
CA VAL A 37 -1.53 -2.03 0.62
C VAL A 37 -0.35 -2.80 1.22
N SER A 38 0.78 -2.79 0.53
CA SER A 38 1.96 -3.49 1.00
C SER A 38 2.25 -3.00 2.42
N PRO A 39 2.69 -3.85 3.36
CA PRO A 39 3.22 -3.34 4.64
C PRO A 39 4.36 -2.35 4.42
N ALA A 40 5.01 -2.38 3.25
CA ALA A 40 5.91 -1.32 2.82
C ALA A 40 5.17 -0.01 2.52
N ALA A 41 3.98 0.00 1.93
CA ALA A 41 3.19 1.22 1.70
C ALA A 41 2.62 1.85 2.99
N GLU A 42 2.51 1.05 4.07
CA GLU A 42 2.25 1.50 5.45
C GLU A 42 3.52 1.57 6.31
N ALA A 43 4.68 1.71 5.69
CA ALA A 43 5.92 1.92 6.42
C ALA A 43 6.32 3.40 6.39
N TRP A 44 6.96 3.84 7.47
CA TRP A 44 7.57 5.16 7.56
C TRP A 44 9.08 5.03 7.60
N THR A 45 9.80 6.11 7.34
CA THR A 45 11.26 6.16 7.46
C THR A 45 11.65 7.46 8.12
N LEU A 46 12.65 7.42 9.02
CA LEU A 46 13.15 8.62 9.69
C LEU A 46 14.52 9.01 9.17
N GLU A 47 14.55 10.10 8.40
CA GLU A 47 15.78 10.75 7.98
C GLU A 47 16.35 11.55 9.14
N ARG A 48 17.63 11.35 9.50
CA ARG A 48 18.31 12.13 10.53
C ARG A 48 19.14 13.23 9.90
N ILE A 49 18.78 14.48 10.17
CA ILE A 49 19.50 15.66 9.67
C ILE A 49 20.50 16.08 10.75
N ARG A 50 21.78 15.77 10.56
CA ARG A 50 22.84 15.99 11.58
C ARG A 50 23.58 17.33 11.45
N THR A 51 23.13 18.23 10.60
CA THR A 51 23.94 19.37 10.15
C THR A 51 23.71 20.67 10.90
N ASP A 52 22.64 20.83 11.68
CA ASP A 52 22.30 22.11 12.31
C ASP A 52 21.63 21.90 13.69
N PRO A 53 22.23 22.39 14.80
CA PRO A 53 21.66 22.29 16.15
C PRO A 53 20.36 23.08 16.36
N GLN A 54 19.97 23.95 15.42
CA GLN A 54 18.76 24.78 15.48
C GLN A 54 17.65 24.30 14.54
N ARG A 55 17.87 23.22 13.76
CA ARG A 55 16.90 22.65 12.81
C ARG A 55 16.31 21.34 13.31
N PRO A 56 15.20 20.86 12.71
CA PRO A 56 14.67 19.55 13.01
C PRO A 56 15.76 18.47 12.94
N LEU A 57 15.95 17.77 14.06
CA LEU A 57 16.82 16.62 14.27
C LEU A 57 16.47 15.43 13.35
N GLY A 58 15.30 15.45 12.73
CA GLY A 58 14.95 14.52 11.66
C GLY A 58 13.69 14.88 10.89
N ARG A 59 13.49 14.20 9.77
CA ARG A 59 12.29 14.31 8.95
C ARG A 59 11.65 12.94 8.78
N LEU A 60 10.39 12.83 9.13
CA LEU A 60 9.62 11.61 8.91
C LEU A 60 9.12 11.60 7.46
N HIS A 61 9.24 10.45 6.80
CA HIS A 61 8.73 10.23 5.44
C HIS A 61 7.87 8.97 5.42
N ARG A 62 7.00 8.83 4.42
CA ARG A 62 6.53 7.50 4.01
C ARG A 62 7.70 6.76 3.35
N SER A 63 7.80 5.47 3.56
CA SER A 63 8.78 4.57 2.90
C SER A 63 8.75 4.63 1.37
N THR A 64 7.64 5.07 0.77
CA THR A 64 7.47 5.23 -0.68
C THR A 64 7.91 6.62 -1.17
N CYS A 65 8.33 7.52 -0.28
CA CYS A 65 8.82 8.84 -0.65
C CYS A 65 10.18 8.73 -1.34
N HIS A 66 10.35 9.35 -2.51
CA HIS A 66 11.65 9.36 -3.20
C HIS A 66 12.77 10.06 -2.43
N LEU A 67 12.41 10.86 -1.41
CA LEU A 67 13.35 11.54 -0.52
C LEU A 67 13.61 10.76 0.78
N SER A 68 12.93 9.62 0.99
CA SER A 68 13.11 8.84 2.21
C SER A 68 14.55 8.33 2.32
N SER A 69 15.15 8.56 3.48
CA SER A 69 16.42 7.93 3.86
C SER A 69 16.38 7.55 5.34
N GLY A 70 17.19 6.56 5.75
CA GLY A 70 17.26 6.12 7.13
C GLY A 70 16.43 4.86 7.44
N PRO A 71 16.31 4.50 8.73
CA PRO A 71 15.64 3.27 9.15
C PRO A 71 14.13 3.33 8.93
N THR A 72 13.58 2.17 8.57
CA THR A 72 12.13 1.95 8.50
C THR A 72 11.53 1.88 9.90
N LEU A 73 10.38 2.53 10.07
CA LEU A 73 9.58 2.59 11.29
C LEU A 73 8.20 1.97 11.03
N ASN A 74 7.67 1.28 12.03
CA ASN A 74 6.27 0.89 12.06
C ASN A 74 5.35 2.08 12.45
N ARG A 75 4.03 1.88 12.37
CA ARG A 75 3.02 2.92 12.66
C ARG A 75 3.18 3.56 14.05
N MET A 76 3.44 2.75 15.07
CA MET A 76 3.60 3.23 16.45
C MET A 76 4.87 4.08 16.59
N GLU A 77 5.99 3.60 16.06
CA GLU A 77 7.27 4.30 16.06
C GLU A 77 7.19 5.61 15.29
N ALA A 78 6.51 5.63 14.14
CA ALA A 78 6.26 6.85 13.36
C ALA A 78 5.43 7.88 14.14
N ARG A 79 4.40 7.42 14.86
CA ARG A 79 3.56 8.28 15.71
C ARG A 79 4.33 8.83 16.92
N LEU A 80 5.25 8.05 17.49
CA LEU A 80 6.14 8.51 18.55
C LEU A 80 7.15 9.52 18.00
N ALA A 81 7.74 9.25 16.83
CA ALA A 81 8.70 10.14 16.18
C ALA A 81 8.10 11.54 15.95
N LEU A 82 6.85 11.66 15.48
CA LEU A 82 6.21 12.97 15.30
C LEU A 82 5.93 13.75 16.60
N ARG A 83 6.03 13.10 17.77
CA ARG A 83 5.90 13.76 19.07
C ARG A 83 7.24 14.24 19.61
N GLU A 84 8.34 13.73 19.07
CA GLU A 84 9.68 14.15 19.49
C GLU A 84 9.99 15.56 18.99
N PRO A 85 10.51 16.44 19.85
CA PRO A 85 10.90 17.78 19.44
C PRO A 85 12.00 17.72 18.37
N GLY A 86 11.78 18.46 17.29
CA GLY A 86 12.71 18.49 16.16
C GLY A 86 12.51 17.35 15.15
N ILE A 87 11.47 16.54 15.25
CA ILE A 87 11.06 15.69 14.11
C ILE A 87 9.90 16.36 13.39
N GLU A 88 10.10 16.68 12.12
CA GLU A 88 9.05 17.26 11.27
C GLU A 88 8.53 16.24 10.24
N PRO A 89 7.24 16.30 9.88
CA PRO A 89 6.73 15.54 8.76
C PRO A 89 7.27 16.08 7.43
N CYS A 90 7.55 15.18 6.49
CA CYS A 90 7.86 15.57 5.12
C CYS A 90 6.63 16.16 4.42
N THR A 91 6.73 17.43 4.03
CA THR A 91 5.67 18.15 3.31
C THR A 91 5.37 17.60 1.91
N GLY A 92 6.26 16.78 1.33
CA GLY A 92 6.06 16.18 0.01
C GLY A 92 5.28 14.87 0.01
N CYS A 93 5.36 14.07 1.08
CA CYS A 93 4.66 12.77 1.18
C CYS A 93 3.60 12.71 2.29
N LEU A 94 3.49 13.76 3.11
CA LEU A 94 2.49 13.91 4.18
C LEU A 94 2.33 12.61 5.00
N PRO A 95 3.41 12.14 5.66
CA PRO A 95 3.42 10.86 6.37
C PRO A 95 2.35 10.74 7.45
N GLU A 96 1.96 11.86 8.06
CA GLU A 96 0.96 11.96 9.12
C GLU A 96 -0.45 11.60 8.65
N GLU A 97 -0.78 11.73 7.35
CA GLU A 97 -2.10 11.34 6.84
C GLU A 97 -2.32 9.83 6.95
N GLY A 98 -1.26 9.04 6.79
CA GLY A 98 -1.31 7.60 6.98
C GLY A 98 -1.39 7.18 8.45
N LEU A 99 -1.20 8.12 9.39
CA LEU A 99 -1.22 7.91 10.84
C LEU A 99 -2.55 8.32 11.49
N ARG A 100 -3.42 9.03 10.77
CA ARG A 100 -4.77 9.37 11.23
C ARG A 100 -5.63 8.09 11.27
N GLU A 101 -6.44 7.96 12.33
CA GLU A 101 -7.33 6.82 12.57
C GLU A 101 -8.50 6.80 11.58
#